data_AF-A0A482XCF0-F1
#
_entry.id   AF-A0A482XCF0-F1
#
_cell.length_a   1.000
_cell.length_b   1.000
_cell.length_c   1.000
_cell.angle_alpha   90.00
_cell.angle_beta   90.00
_cell.angle_gamma   90.00
#
_symmetry.space_group_name_H-M   'P 1'
#
loop_
_entity.id
_entity.type
_entity.pdbx_description
1 polymer ?
#
loop_
_entity_poly.entity_id
_entity_poly.type
_entity_poly.pdbx_seq_one_letter_code
_entity_poly.pdbx_strand_id
1 'polypeptide(L)'
;MKGVYGFAFAFCLKYNRKTEFRKLCDKLRKHLDDINKLAPQATNVSLSKPETQQFNLETRLVQLESAIQMELWQEAYKATEDIHSLMNMSKKLPIPKTMANYYQKLAMVFWKAGYYLFHAAALFKLFQLSKDMKKNITHEELQR
;
A
#
# COMPACT_ATOMS: atom_id res chain seq x y z
N MET A 1 9.47 2.45 -13.15
CA MET A 1 9.62 3.65 -12.30
C MET A 1 9.61 3.26 -10.81
N LYS A 2 10.77 2.91 -10.22
CA LYS A 2 10.99 3.07 -8.77
C LYS A 2 11.18 4.57 -8.43
N GLY A 3 10.41 5.43 -9.12
CA GLY A 3 10.81 6.75 -9.56
C GLY A 3 10.13 7.87 -8.79
N VAL A 4 10.90 8.92 -8.51
CA VAL A 4 10.56 10.20 -7.88
C VAL A 4 9.88 10.12 -6.50
N TYR A 5 8.71 9.49 -6.38
CA TYR A 5 7.97 9.41 -5.12
C TYR A 5 8.65 8.50 -4.08
N GLY A 6 9.28 7.41 -4.51
CA GLY A 6 10.12 6.60 -3.62
C GLY A 6 11.27 7.40 -3.00
N PHE A 7 11.91 8.27 -3.79
CA PHE A 7 12.94 9.18 -3.28
C PHE A 7 12.38 10.25 -2.35
N ALA A 8 11.21 10.80 -2.65
CA ALA A 8 10.56 11.81 -1.81
C ALA A 8 10.12 11.23 -0.45
N PHE A 9 9.58 10.01 -0.42
CA PHE A 9 9.27 9.31 0.83
C PHE A 9 10.53 8.96 1.61
N ALA A 10 11.56 8.43 0.95
CA ALA A 10 12.86 8.13 1.58
C ALA A 10 13.51 9.40 2.16
N PHE A 11 13.41 10.54 1.46
CA PHE A 11 13.85 11.84 1.97
C PHE A 11 13.08 12.23 3.24
N CYS A 12 11.75 12.14 3.20
CA CYS A 12 10.92 12.49 4.35
C CYS A 12 11.24 11.61 5.56
N LEU A 13 11.45 10.31 5.33
CA LEU A 13 11.84 9.35 6.36
C LEU A 13 13.23 9.69 6.92
N LYS A 14 14.24 9.85 6.06
CA LYS A 14 15.64 10.11 6.44
C LYS A 14 15.79 11.36 7.30
N TYR A 15 15.01 12.41 7.01
CA TYR A 15 15.10 13.70 7.70
C TYR A 15 13.91 13.98 8.62
N ASN A 16 13.10 12.96 8.95
CA ASN A 16 11.93 13.05 9.82
C ASN A 16 10.94 14.19 9.46
N ARG A 17 10.73 14.43 8.16
CA ARG A 17 9.90 15.51 7.61
C ARG A 17 8.42 15.12 7.59
N LYS A 18 7.82 15.00 8.78
CA LYS A 18 6.42 14.55 8.95
C LYS A 18 5.39 15.46 8.27
N THR A 19 5.64 16.77 8.20
CA THR A 19 4.72 17.73 7.57
C THR A 19 4.72 17.60 6.06
N GLU A 20 5.92 17.49 5.47
CA GLU A 20 6.13 17.31 4.04
C GLU A 20 5.60 15.96 3.57
N PHE A 21 5.77 14.92 4.38
CA PHE A 21 5.20 13.61 4.13
C PHE A 21 3.68 13.67 3.96
N ARG A 22 2.97 14.35 4.88
CA ARG A 22 1.50 14.53 4.79
C ARG A 22 1.10 15.28 3.53
N LYS A 23 1.77 16.41 3.24
CA LYS A 23 1.55 17.18 2.01
C LYS A 23 1.78 16.34 0.75
N LEU A 24 2.76 15.44 0.77
CA LEU A 24 3.04 14.53 -0.34
C LEU A 24 1.91 13.50 -0.51
N CYS A 25 1.38 12.94 0.58
CA CYS A 25 0.23 12.03 0.55
C CYS A 25 -1.02 12.71 -0.04
N ASP A 26 -1.29 13.95 0.37
CA ASP A 26 -2.44 14.72 -0.14
C ASP A 26 -2.28 15.06 -1.63
N LYS A 27 -1.08 15.48 -2.06
CA LYS A 27 -0.77 15.70 -3.48
C LYS A 27 -0.97 14.44 -4.30
N LEU A 28 -0.55 13.28 -3.79
CA LEU A 28 -0.71 12.01 -4.48
C LEU A 28 -2.17 11.61 -4.66
N ARG A 29 -3.04 11.88 -3.68
CA ARG A 29 -4.50 11.65 -3.81
C ARG A 29 -5.11 12.62 -4.82
N LYS A 30 -4.80 13.91 -4.69
CA LYS A 30 -5.27 14.94 -5.63
C LYS A 30 -4.88 14.62 -7.07
N HIS A 31 -3.63 14.23 -7.32
CA HIS A 31 -3.20 13.85 -8.68
C HIS A 31 -3.99 12.66 -9.23
N LEU A 32 -4.31 11.66 -8.39
CA LEU A 32 -5.11 10.52 -8.81
C LEU A 32 -6.55 10.94 -9.15
N ASP A 33 -7.15 11.79 -8.33
CA ASP A 33 -8.49 12.34 -8.57
C ASP A 33 -8.55 13.20 -9.84
N ASP A 34 -7.52 14.01 -10.07
CA ASP A 34 -7.41 14.84 -11.27
C ASP A 34 -7.31 13.95 -12.52
N ILE A 35 -6.49 12.88 -12.49
CA ILE A 35 -6.41 11.91 -13.59
C ILE A 35 -7.77 11.24 -13.86
N ASN A 36 -8.52 10.87 -12.82
CA ASN A 36 -9.84 10.26 -12.95
C ASN A 36 -10.88 11.19 -13.62
N LYS A 37 -10.73 12.51 -13.49
CA LYS A 37 -11.65 13.50 -14.06
C LYS A 37 -11.31 13.90 -15.49
N LEU A 38 -10.08 13.66 -15.94
CA LEU A 38 -9.66 14.03 -17.29
C LEU A 38 -10.39 13.19 -18.33
N ALA A 39 -10.85 13.84 -19.39
CA ALA A 39 -11.38 13.14 -20.56
C ALA A 39 -10.30 12.24 -21.17
N PRO A 40 -10.65 11.03 -21.65
CA PRO A 40 -9.71 10.16 -22.34
C PRO A 40 -9.15 10.85 -23.58
N GLN A 41 -7.86 11.18 -23.55
CA GLN A 41 -7.11 11.69 -24.70
C GLN A 41 -5.82 10.89 -24.85
N ALA A 42 -5.31 10.79 -26.08
CA ALA A 42 -4.14 9.96 -26.40
C ALA A 42 -2.88 10.36 -25.59
N THR A 43 -2.76 11.63 -25.23
CA THR A 43 -1.65 12.19 -24.44
C THR A 43 -1.82 12.01 -22.94
N ASN A 44 -3.03 11.70 -22.45
CA ASN A 44 -3.32 11.62 -21.03
C ASN A 44 -2.94 10.24 -20.46
N VAL A 45 -2.51 10.23 -19.19
CA VAL A 45 -2.34 8.99 -18.43
C VAL A 45 -3.73 8.39 -18.19
N SER A 46 -3.90 7.09 -18.48
CA SER A 46 -5.15 6.38 -18.23
C SER A 46 -5.02 5.40 -17.08
N LEU A 47 -5.95 5.47 -16.11
CA LEU A 47 -6.05 4.53 -15.00
C LEU A 47 -6.64 3.17 -15.41
N SER A 48 -7.06 3.01 -16.67
CA SER A 48 -7.42 1.70 -17.23
C SER A 48 -6.21 0.86 -17.66
N LYS A 49 -5.02 1.49 -17.82
CA LYS A 49 -3.80 0.79 -18.23
C LYS A 49 -3.22 -0.01 -17.05
N PRO A 50 -2.99 -1.33 -17.20
CA PRO A 50 -2.46 -2.18 -16.12
C PRO A 50 -1.16 -1.66 -15.51
N GLU A 51 -0.25 -1.13 -16.35
CA GLU A 51 1.04 -0.60 -15.90
C GLU A 51 0.83 0.63 -15.00
N THR A 52 -0.09 1.52 -15.37
CA THR A 52 -0.43 2.70 -14.56
C THR A 52 -1.04 2.31 -13.22
N GLN A 53 -1.93 1.32 -13.20
CA GLN A 53 -2.51 0.80 -11.96
C GLN A 53 -1.44 0.20 -11.05
N GLN A 54 -0.53 -0.61 -11.63
CA GLN A 54 0.57 -1.20 -10.90
C GLN A 54 1.50 -0.14 -10.29
N PHE A 55 1.87 0.90 -11.03
CA PHE A 55 2.73 1.98 -10.50
C PHE A 55 2.07 2.75 -9.35
N ASN A 56 0.76 3.01 -9.44
CA ASN A 56 0.02 3.65 -8.36
C ASN A 56 0.00 2.77 -7.10
N LEU A 57 -0.26 1.47 -7.27
CA LEU A 57 -0.28 0.52 -6.17
C LEU A 57 1.10 0.40 -5.49
N GLU A 58 2.17 0.26 -6.27
CA GLU A 58 3.55 0.21 -5.75
C GLU A 58 3.89 1.50 -4.97
N THR A 59 3.48 2.65 -5.49
CA THR A 59 3.69 3.95 -4.82
C THR A 59 2.97 4.00 -3.47
N ARG A 60 1.70 3.55 -3.41
CA ARG A 60 0.93 3.53 -2.15
C ARG A 60 1.47 2.51 -1.14
N LEU A 61 2.01 1.38 -1.60
CA LEU A 61 2.66 0.41 -0.71
C LEU A 61 3.92 0.97 -0.03
N VAL A 62 4.70 1.77 -0.77
CA VAL A 62 5.86 2.50 -0.21
C VAL A 62 5.37 3.60 0.76
N GLN A 63 4.33 4.35 0.40
CA GLN A 63 3.72 5.35 1.29
C GLN A 63 3.27 4.73 2.61
N LEU A 64 2.56 3.59 2.58
CA LEU A 64 2.13 2.88 3.78
C LEU A 64 3.33 2.49 4.66
N GLU A 65 4.38 1.94 4.05
CA GLU A 65 5.59 1.55 4.77
C GLU A 65 6.27 2.73 5.46
N SER A 66 6.49 3.82 4.72
CA SER A 66 7.09 5.02 5.27
C SER A 66 6.22 5.67 6.35
N ALA A 67 4.89 5.67 6.19
CA ALA A 67 3.97 6.18 7.21
C ALA A 67 4.08 5.38 8.52
N ILE A 68 4.14 4.04 8.44
CA ILE A 68 4.34 3.15 9.59
C ILE A 68 5.70 3.43 10.26
N GLN A 69 6.78 3.52 9.49
CA GLN A 69 8.13 3.78 10.02
C GLN A 69 8.24 5.15 10.71
N MET A 70 7.47 6.15 10.26
CA MET A 70 7.41 7.48 10.86
C MET A 70 6.33 7.60 11.97
N GLU A 71 5.65 6.49 12.30
CA GLU A 71 4.54 6.39 13.26
C GLU A 71 3.37 7.34 12.94
N LEU A 72 3.14 7.62 11.66
CA LEU A 72 2.03 8.42 11.17
C LEU A 72 0.80 7.53 10.96
N TRP A 73 0.25 6.98 12.04
CA TRP A 73 -0.79 5.94 12.00
C TRP A 73 -2.07 6.36 11.27
N GLN A 74 -2.48 7.62 11.36
CA GLN A 74 -3.61 8.15 10.58
C GLN A 74 -3.33 8.15 9.07
N GLU A 75 -2.11 8.51 8.65
CA GLU A 75 -1.72 8.47 7.24
C GLU A 75 -1.53 7.04 6.74
N ALA A 76 -1.02 6.14 7.59
CA ALA A 76 -0.96 4.73 7.30
C ALA A 76 -2.37 4.16 7.06
N TYR A 77 -3.34 4.49 7.90
CA TYR A 77 -4.73 4.07 7.72
C TYR A 77 -5.31 4.56 6.38
N LYS A 78 -5.22 5.86 6.08
CA LYS A 78 -5.67 6.39 4.77
C LYS A 78 -4.96 5.70 3.59
N ALA A 79 -3.66 5.39 3.71
CA ALA A 79 -2.94 4.66 2.68
C ALA A 79 -3.47 3.23 2.50
N THR A 80 -3.96 2.57 3.55
CA THR A 80 -4.60 1.24 3.43
C THR A 80 -5.91 1.31 2.63
N GLU A 81 -6.70 2.38 2.79
CA GLU A 81 -7.93 2.63 2.02
C GLU A 81 -7.61 2.91 0.55
N ASP A 82 -6.60 3.76 0.29
CA ASP A 82 -6.13 4.05 -1.07
C ASP A 82 -5.69 2.77 -1.79
N ILE A 83 -4.94 1.89 -1.11
CA ILE A 83 -4.50 0.60 -1.65
C ILE A 83 -5.70 -0.30 -1.95
N HIS A 84 -6.68 -0.38 -1.04
CA HIS A 84 -7.89 -1.18 -1.25
C HIS A 84 -8.67 -0.71 -2.49
N SER A 85 -8.87 0.59 -2.64
CA SER A 85 -9.52 1.17 -3.82
C SER A 85 -8.76 0.85 -5.12
N LEU A 86 -7.43 1.00 -5.14
CA LEU A 86 -6.60 0.65 -6.30
C LEU A 86 -6.67 -0.84 -6.65
N MET A 87 -6.71 -1.72 -5.66
CA MET A 87 -6.88 -3.16 -5.90
C MET A 87 -8.25 -3.47 -6.51
N ASN A 88 -9.31 -2.80 -6.08
CA ASN A 88 -10.66 -3.00 -6.63
C ASN A 88 -10.80 -2.45 -8.07
N MET A 89 -10.02 -1.43 -8.44
CA MET A 89 -9.96 -0.92 -9.82
C MET A 89 -9.12 -1.80 -10.75
N SER A 90 -8.21 -2.61 -10.20
CA SER A 90 -7.34 -3.48 -10.98
C SER A 90 -8.02 -4.78 -11.37
N LYS A 91 -7.96 -5.13 -12.65
CA LYS A 91 -8.38 -6.48 -13.12
C LYS A 91 -7.34 -7.55 -12.79
N LYS A 92 -6.10 -7.15 -12.52
CA LYS A 92 -4.99 -8.07 -12.23
C LYS A 92 -4.67 -8.02 -10.75
N LEU A 93 -4.76 -9.16 -10.09
CA LEU A 93 -4.39 -9.27 -8.68
C LEU A 93 -2.88 -9.06 -8.51
N PRO A 94 -2.44 -8.36 -7.44
CA PRO A 94 -1.02 -8.22 -7.13
C PRO A 94 -0.40 -9.59 -6.84
N ILE A 95 0.90 -9.74 -7.09
CA ILE A 95 1.59 -11.01 -6.83
C ILE A 95 1.51 -11.38 -5.34
N PRO A 96 1.45 -12.68 -4.99
CA PRO A 96 1.24 -13.14 -3.62
C PRO A 96 2.20 -12.52 -2.60
N LYS A 97 3.50 -12.39 -2.95
CA LYS A 97 4.52 -11.76 -2.09
C LYS A 97 4.18 -10.32 -1.72
N THR A 98 3.68 -9.54 -2.68
CA THR A 98 3.27 -8.16 -2.44
C THR A 98 2.04 -8.10 -1.54
N MET A 99 1.09 -9.01 -1.75
CA MET A 99 -0.11 -9.11 -0.90
C MET A 99 0.22 -9.52 0.54
N ALA A 100 1.13 -10.47 0.73
CA ALA A 100 1.58 -10.84 2.07
C ALA A 100 2.18 -9.63 2.81
N ASN A 101 3.09 -8.89 2.17
CA ASN A 101 3.65 -7.67 2.74
C ASN A 101 2.59 -6.61 3.07
N TYR A 102 1.56 -6.46 2.23
CA TYR A 102 0.44 -5.55 2.49
C TYR A 102 -0.35 -5.98 3.73
N TYR A 103 -0.76 -7.25 3.82
CA TYR A 103 -1.55 -7.74 4.97
C TYR A 103 -0.76 -7.70 6.28
N GLN A 104 0.55 -7.92 6.24
CA GLN A 104 1.42 -7.73 7.40
C GLN A 104 1.35 -6.29 7.92
N LYS A 105 1.50 -5.29 7.03
CA LYS A 105 1.41 -3.87 7.38
C LYS A 105 -0.01 -3.48 7.82
N LEU A 106 -1.03 -4.00 7.15
CA LEU A 106 -2.44 -3.76 7.49
C LEU A 106 -2.77 -4.27 8.90
N ALA A 107 -2.27 -5.46 9.27
CA ALA A 107 -2.42 -5.99 10.62
C ALA A 107 -1.81 -5.06 11.67
N MET A 108 -0.63 -4.47 11.41
CA MET A 108 -0.02 -3.48 12.32
C MET A 108 -0.88 -2.23 12.48
N VAL A 109 -1.45 -1.72 11.39
CA VAL A 109 -2.35 -0.54 11.42
C VAL A 109 -3.59 -0.84 12.26
N PHE A 110 -4.26 -1.97 12.04
CA PHE A 110 -5.44 -2.34 12.82
C PHE A 110 -5.13 -2.55 14.30
N TRP A 111 -3.98 -3.15 14.63
CA TRP A 111 -3.54 -3.27 16.02
C TRP A 111 -3.40 -1.91 16.68
N LYS A 112 -2.70 -0.97 16.02
CA LYS A 112 -2.47 0.39 16.54
C LYS A 112 -3.74 1.21 16.65
N ALA A 113 -4.74 0.94 15.81
CA ALA A 113 -6.05 1.58 15.88
C ALA A 113 -7.01 0.94 16.91
N GLY A 114 -6.64 -0.16 17.56
CA GLY A 114 -7.51 -0.89 18.50
C GLY A 114 -8.56 -1.78 17.82
N TYR A 115 -8.44 -2.01 16.52
CA TYR A 115 -9.36 -2.82 15.72
C TYR A 115 -8.95 -4.30 15.72
N TYR A 116 -9.02 -4.96 16.88
CA TYR A 116 -8.47 -6.31 17.08
C TYR A 116 -9.11 -7.40 16.22
N LEU A 117 -10.41 -7.32 15.93
CA LEU A 117 -11.07 -8.26 15.01
C LEU A 117 -10.48 -8.15 13.60
N PHE A 118 -10.29 -6.93 13.11
CA PHE A 118 -9.71 -6.68 11.80
C PHE A 118 -8.22 -7.03 11.75
N HIS A 119 -7.50 -6.83 12.84
CA HIS A 119 -6.13 -7.31 13.01
C HIS A 119 -6.05 -8.83 12.85
N ALA A 120 -6.88 -9.59 13.56
CA ALA A 120 -6.93 -11.04 13.45
C ALA A 120 -7.30 -11.51 12.04
N ALA A 121 -8.27 -10.85 11.39
CA ALA A 121 -8.65 -11.14 10.01
C ALA A 121 -7.49 -10.89 9.02
N ALA A 122 -6.74 -9.80 9.18
CA ALA A 122 -5.58 -9.49 8.35
C ALA A 122 -4.46 -10.53 8.54
N LEU A 123 -4.18 -10.95 9.78
CA LEU A 123 -3.22 -12.02 10.07
C LEU A 123 -3.66 -13.36 9.47
N PHE A 124 -4.94 -13.72 9.58
CA PHE A 124 -5.46 -14.93 8.96
C PHE A 124 -5.27 -14.91 7.44
N LYS A 125 -5.52 -13.77 6.80
CA LYS A 125 -5.30 -13.62 5.36
C LYS A 125 -3.82 -13.71 4.98
N LEU A 126 -2.93 -13.13 5.79
CA LEU A 126 -1.47 -13.25 5.64
C LEU A 126 -1.02 -14.72 5.74
N PHE A 127 -1.56 -15.46 6.71
CA PHE A 127 -1.26 -16.87 6.89
C PHE A 127 -1.67 -17.70 5.65
N GLN A 128 -2.88 -17.50 5.15
CA GLN A 128 -3.35 -18.16 3.92
C GLN A 128 -2.40 -17.90 2.73
N LEU A 129 -2.04 -16.63 2.51
CA LEU A 129 -1.13 -16.24 1.43
C LEU A 129 0.26 -16.85 1.58
N SER A 130 0.78 -16.89 2.82
CA SER A 130 2.09 -17.48 3.12
C SER A 130 2.11 -18.98 2.82
N LYS A 131 1.02 -19.68 3.16
CA LYS A 131 0.83 -21.10 2.86
C LYS A 131 0.85 -21.40 1.36
N ASP A 132 0.11 -20.62 0.58
CA ASP A 132 0.03 -20.83 -0.87
C ASP A 132 1.37 -20.53 -1.58
N MET A 133 2.21 -19.67 -1.00
CA MET A 133 3.51 -19.29 -1.55
C MET A 133 4.62 -20.32 -1.31
N LYS A 134 4.55 -21.12 -0.25
CA LYS A 134 5.61 -22.07 0.13
C LYS A 134 5.10 -23.51 0.01
N LYS A 135 5.65 -24.27 -0.94
CA LYS A 135 5.35 -25.71 -1.08
C LYS A 135 5.78 -26.54 0.14
N ASN A 136 6.78 -26.07 0.91
CA ASN A 136 7.32 -26.74 2.10
C ASN A 136 7.43 -25.74 3.27
N ILE A 137 6.31 -25.47 3.96
CA ILE A 137 6.34 -24.74 5.23
C ILE A 137 6.80 -25.67 6.35
N THR A 138 7.78 -25.25 7.16
CA THR A 138 8.23 -26.02 8.32
C THR A 138 7.23 -25.87 9.49
N HIS A 139 7.20 -26.86 10.38
CA HIS A 139 6.27 -26.84 11.52
C HIS A 139 6.54 -25.68 12.49
N GLU A 140 7.80 -25.29 12.66
CA GLU A 140 8.18 -24.11 13.46
C GLU A 140 7.68 -22.79 12.88
N GLU A 141 7.59 -22.67 11.55
CA GLU A 141 7.03 -21.49 10.89
C GLU A 141 5.50 -21.43 10.97
N LEU A 142 4.81 -22.57 11.13
CA LEU A 142 3.36 -22.61 11.37
C LEU A 142 2.98 -22.18 12.80
N GLN A 143 3.90 -22.33 13.75
CA GLN A 143 3.66 -22.05 15.16
C GLN A 143 3.93 -20.58 15.56
N ARG A 144 4.51 -19.78 14.66
CA ARG A 144 4.82 -18.35 14.88
C ARG A 144 3.87 -17.44 14.12
#